data_AF-A0A2P5YR80-F1
#
_entry.id   AF-A0A2P5YR80-F1
#
_cell.length_a   1.000
_cell.length_b   1.000
_cell.length_c   1.000
_cell.angle_alpha   90.00
_cell.angle_beta   90.00
_cell.angle_gamma   90.00
#
_symmetry.space_group_name_H-M   'P 1'
#
loop_
_entity.id
_entity.type
_entity.pdbx_description
1 polymer ?
#
loop_
_entity_poly.entity_id
_entity_poly.type
_entity_poly.pdbx_seq_one_letter_code
_entity_poly.pdbx_strand_id
1 'polypeptide(L)'
;MEVWKKESVLLFLPLSILLSGLVKVNALSYDYTASIECLAQPHKAQYGGGMIKNPELNEGLIGWSTFGNTVIEHRNESDGNKFVVAGKRNHFQDSVSQKAYLENDKLYTFSAWVQVSEEKALVRAVFRTVTGLKRAAETVAESKCWSMLKGGLTVDASGPAELFFETDNTSVEVWVDSVSLQPFTQEEWMSHHVESIEKTKRRVRIRVETKGNPVVNSKISIHQKVSGKPIGCAVNKGILNNVGYQNWYTSRFTHTTFEDEMKWYTTETVQGKEDYSLPDSIMTLMKQHNIAVRGHNIFWDDPHYQPNWVPSLQPNDLSAAANKRINSIMTKYKGQVIGWDVVNENLHFNFFESKLGPDAAATFYKMAAGIDHSIPLFMNEFNTLEQKGDAASTPAKYLEKLKNIQTFMGAEAKRMAIGLECHFDVPSLPYIRSSLDTLAATNLPIWLTEIDVKSGPSQAMYLEQVLREGHSHPGVSGMIIWSAWKPNGCYRMCLTDNNFKNLATGDVVDKLLKEWGIKATVEAKTDAAGFFEASLFHGEYEVKISDPVEAANSSVSQRFKVEPRHDSQDQIMLLQVST
;
A
#
# COMPACT_ATOMS: atom_id res chain seq x y z
N MET A 1 -50.13 34.75 -43.67
CA MET A 1 -48.71 34.74 -44.07
C MET A 1 -47.92 34.10 -42.96
N GLU A 2 -47.08 33.16 -43.36
CA GLU A 2 -45.97 32.53 -42.63
C GLU A 2 -46.24 31.59 -41.44
N VAL A 3 -46.08 30.32 -41.81
CA VAL A 3 -45.84 29.12 -41.00
C VAL A 3 -44.46 29.22 -40.35
N TRP A 4 -44.35 28.92 -39.05
CA TRP A 4 -43.06 28.60 -38.42
C TRP A 4 -43.09 27.19 -37.86
N LYS A 5 -42.21 26.37 -38.44
CA LYS A 5 -41.90 24.98 -38.11
C LYS A 5 -41.12 24.91 -36.80
N LYS A 6 -41.40 23.86 -36.03
CA LYS A 6 -40.50 23.33 -34.99
C LYS A 6 -39.26 22.74 -35.65
N GLU A 7 -38.08 23.15 -35.21
CA GLU A 7 -36.83 22.41 -35.46
C GLU A 7 -36.23 21.98 -34.12
N SER A 8 -36.00 20.67 -34.03
CA SER A 8 -35.30 19.99 -32.95
C SER A 8 -33.81 20.25 -33.08
N VAL A 9 -33.20 20.91 -32.10
CA VAL A 9 -31.74 21.04 -32.02
C VAL A 9 -31.19 19.82 -31.29
N LEU A 10 -30.65 18.86 -32.04
CA LEU A 10 -29.70 17.88 -31.53
C LEU A 10 -28.41 18.61 -31.15
N LEU A 11 -28.15 18.74 -29.85
CA LEU A 11 -26.82 19.10 -29.35
C LEU A 11 -25.90 17.89 -29.50
N PHE A 12 -25.07 17.92 -30.54
CA PHE A 12 -23.87 17.09 -30.64
C PHE A 12 -22.90 17.53 -29.54
N LEU A 13 -22.75 16.71 -28.49
CA LEU A 13 -21.60 16.79 -27.59
C LEU A 13 -20.35 16.36 -28.38
N PRO A 14 -19.31 17.20 -28.50
CA PRO A 14 -18.08 16.77 -29.12
C PRO A 14 -17.40 15.79 -28.17
N LEU A 15 -17.10 14.60 -28.70
CA LEU A 15 -16.27 13.60 -28.07
C LEU A 15 -14.86 14.19 -27.91
N SER A 16 -14.56 14.72 -26.74
CA SER A 16 -13.23 15.21 -26.40
C SER A 16 -12.26 14.04 -26.37
N ILE A 17 -11.60 13.79 -27.51
CA ILE A 17 -10.36 13.03 -27.56
C ILE A 17 -9.34 13.87 -26.79
N LEU A 18 -9.14 13.54 -25.51
CA LEU A 18 -7.98 13.99 -24.74
C LEU A 18 -6.75 13.37 -25.40
N LEU A 19 -6.22 14.03 -26.42
CA LEU A 19 -4.81 13.93 -26.75
C LEU A 19 -4.07 14.37 -25.48
N SER A 20 -3.45 13.41 -24.81
CA SER A 20 -2.39 13.62 -23.85
C SER A 20 -1.20 14.26 -24.58
N GLY A 21 -1.31 15.56 -24.81
CA GLY A 21 -0.14 16.41 -24.99
C GLY A 21 0.66 16.31 -23.71
N LEU A 22 1.64 15.40 -23.71
CA LEU A 22 2.75 15.37 -22.75
C LEU A 22 3.45 16.72 -22.85
N VAL A 23 2.97 17.71 -22.11
CA VAL A 23 3.87 18.70 -21.54
C VAL A 23 4.71 17.89 -20.57
N LYS A 24 5.87 17.39 -21.05
CA LYS A 24 6.98 17.02 -20.19
C LYS A 24 7.43 18.30 -19.50
N VAL A 25 6.68 18.73 -18.50
CA VAL A 25 7.26 19.53 -17.43
C VAL A 25 8.38 18.65 -16.89
N ASN A 26 9.61 19.17 -16.82
CA ASN A 26 10.69 18.53 -16.08
C ASN A 26 10.32 18.58 -14.59
N ALA A 27 9.30 17.84 -14.19
CA ALA A 27 8.93 17.63 -12.80
C ALA A 27 10.06 16.81 -12.18
N LEU A 28 10.57 17.27 -11.03
CA LEU A 28 11.55 16.52 -10.26
C LEU A 28 10.93 15.16 -9.90
N SER A 29 11.59 14.05 -10.25
CA SER A 29 11.08 12.71 -9.96
C SER A 29 11.16 12.40 -8.47
N TYR A 30 10.15 11.72 -7.91
CA TYR A 30 10.21 11.21 -6.55
C TYR A 30 11.23 10.06 -6.41
N ASP A 31 12.07 10.14 -5.38
CA ASP A 31 13.02 9.13 -4.97
C ASP A 31 12.37 8.13 -3.99
N TYR A 32 12.07 6.93 -4.49
CA TYR A 32 11.48 5.83 -3.71
C TYR A 32 12.50 5.06 -2.85
N THR A 33 13.80 5.43 -2.89
CA THR A 33 14.82 4.68 -2.14
C THR A 33 14.67 4.86 -0.63
N ALA A 34 14.77 3.75 0.10
CA ALA A 34 14.81 3.71 1.55
C ALA A 34 15.79 2.61 1.99
N SER A 35 16.51 2.82 3.09
CA SER A 35 17.36 1.81 3.70
C SER A 35 16.77 1.36 5.03
N ILE A 36 16.70 0.04 5.22
CA ILE A 36 16.37 -0.61 6.50
C ILE A 36 17.60 -1.28 7.11
N GLU A 37 18.76 -1.14 6.46
CA GLU A 37 20.04 -1.62 6.95
C GLU A 37 20.77 -0.51 7.70
N CYS A 38 21.51 -0.91 8.74
CA CYS A 38 22.42 -0.02 9.44
C CYS A 38 23.76 -0.01 8.70
N LEU A 39 24.09 1.12 8.07
CA LEU A 39 25.22 1.21 7.14
C LEU A 39 26.47 1.75 7.82
N ALA A 40 27.65 1.32 7.37
CA ALA A 40 28.91 1.90 7.84
C ALA A 40 29.04 3.39 7.47
N GLN A 41 28.51 3.77 6.31
CA GLN A 41 28.47 5.16 5.82
C GLN A 41 27.04 5.53 5.39
N PRO A 42 26.60 6.76 5.63
CA PRO A 42 25.34 7.24 5.12
C PRO A 42 25.41 7.39 3.60
N HIS A 43 24.29 7.16 2.91
CA HIS A 43 24.16 7.61 1.53
C HIS A 43 24.02 9.13 1.48
N LYS A 44 24.38 9.71 0.33
CA LYS A 44 24.18 11.14 0.06
C LYS A 44 22.75 11.59 0.30
N ALA A 45 22.60 12.86 0.67
CA ALA A 45 21.28 13.46 0.86
C ALA A 45 20.42 13.34 -0.40
N GLN A 46 19.18 12.83 -0.25
CA GLN A 46 18.23 12.78 -1.35
C GLN A 46 18.01 14.19 -1.92
N TYR A 47 17.85 14.32 -3.24
CA TYR A 47 17.68 15.60 -3.92
C TYR A 47 18.79 16.64 -3.64
N GLY A 48 19.99 16.19 -3.27
CA GLY A 48 21.07 17.10 -2.87
C GLY A 48 20.74 17.94 -1.63
N GLY A 49 19.85 17.45 -0.77
CA GLY A 49 19.36 18.13 0.42
C GLY A 49 18.07 18.94 0.22
N GLY A 50 17.65 19.18 -1.02
CA GLY A 50 16.48 20.00 -1.32
C GLY A 50 16.62 21.42 -0.74
N MET A 51 15.79 21.76 0.24
CA MET A 51 15.82 23.06 0.93
C MET A 51 16.85 23.13 2.08
N ILE A 52 17.47 22.00 2.44
CA ILE A 52 18.43 21.93 3.54
C ILE A 52 19.76 22.52 3.09
N LYS A 53 20.27 23.49 3.86
CA LYS A 53 21.61 24.07 3.69
C LYS A 53 22.65 23.14 4.29
N ASN A 54 23.75 22.96 3.54
CA ASN A 54 24.90 22.15 3.94
C ASN A 54 24.45 20.76 4.48
N PRO A 55 23.72 19.98 3.67
CA PRO A 55 23.01 18.77 4.12
C PRO A 55 23.94 17.62 4.52
N GLU A 56 25.17 17.60 3.97
CA GLU A 56 26.23 16.60 4.22
C GLU A 56 27.37 17.19 5.08
N LEU A 57 27.14 18.34 5.72
CA LEU A 57 28.08 18.99 6.66
C LEU A 57 29.49 19.22 6.08
N ASN A 58 29.60 19.38 4.76
CA ASN A 58 30.85 19.57 4.05
C ASN A 58 31.54 20.90 4.37
N GLU A 59 30.74 21.90 4.77
CA GLU A 59 31.16 23.26 5.11
C GLU A 59 31.10 23.51 6.64
N GLY A 60 31.27 22.47 7.46
CA GLY A 60 31.20 22.59 8.93
C GLY A 60 29.76 22.77 9.42
N LEU A 61 29.54 23.67 10.39
CA LEU A 61 28.22 23.95 10.97
C LEU A 61 27.43 25.06 10.25
N ILE A 62 27.84 25.49 9.06
CA ILE A 62 27.11 26.53 8.32
C ILE A 62 25.67 26.09 8.10
N GLY A 63 24.71 26.91 8.55
CA GLY A 63 23.28 26.65 8.46
C GLY A 63 22.69 25.82 9.60
N TRP A 64 23.52 25.25 10.47
CA TRP A 64 23.10 24.41 11.59
C TRP A 64 23.22 25.15 12.93
N SER A 65 22.23 24.97 13.79
CA SER A 65 22.17 25.59 15.12
C SER A 65 21.73 24.59 16.19
N THR A 66 21.71 24.99 17.45
CA THR A 66 21.16 24.19 18.55
C THR A 66 19.64 24.39 18.61
N PHE A 67 18.91 23.31 18.88
CA PHE A 67 17.57 23.36 19.44
C PHE A 67 17.65 23.05 20.93
N GLY A 68 17.07 23.90 21.78
CA GLY A 68 17.14 23.72 23.23
C GLY A 68 18.56 23.90 23.80
N ASN A 69 18.84 23.23 24.90
CA ASN A 69 20.07 23.39 25.69
C ASN A 69 21.04 22.22 25.44
N THR A 70 21.67 22.21 24.27
CA THR A 70 22.69 21.22 23.85
C THR A 70 23.96 21.90 23.38
N VAL A 71 25.05 21.14 23.28
CA VAL A 71 26.26 21.54 22.57
C VAL A 71 26.31 20.78 21.25
N ILE A 72 26.43 21.51 20.14
CA ILE A 72 26.64 20.91 18.83
C ILE A 72 28.10 20.97 18.40
N GLU A 73 28.57 19.88 17.79
CA GLU A 73 29.94 19.72 17.32
C GLU A 73 29.94 19.17 15.89
N HIS A 74 30.81 19.71 15.04
CA HIS A 74 31.12 19.11 13.74
C HIS A 74 32.22 18.08 13.93
N ARG A 75 31.97 16.84 13.48
CA ARG A 75 32.92 15.73 13.58
C ARG A 75 33.13 15.09 12.21
N ASN A 76 34.29 14.46 12.06
CA ASN A 76 34.67 13.74 10.86
C ASN A 76 35.02 12.30 11.25
N GLU A 77 34.50 11.34 10.50
CA GLU A 77 34.92 9.94 10.56
C GLU A 77 36.19 9.74 9.72
N SER A 78 36.95 8.68 10.02
CA SER A 78 38.24 8.37 9.38
C SER A 78 38.15 8.13 7.87
N ASP A 79 36.95 7.84 7.38
CA ASP A 79 36.63 7.56 5.99
C ASP A 79 36.21 8.80 5.19
N GLY A 80 36.21 9.97 5.84
CA GLY A 80 35.89 11.26 5.23
C GLY A 80 34.42 11.67 5.37
N ASN A 81 33.57 10.84 5.98
CA ASN A 81 32.21 11.25 6.33
C ASN A 81 32.23 12.38 7.38
N LYS A 82 31.34 13.36 7.24
CA LYS A 82 31.27 14.55 8.08
C LYS A 82 29.85 14.73 8.59
N PHE A 83 29.69 15.03 9.86
CA PHE A 83 28.37 15.06 10.47
C PHE A 83 28.33 16.03 11.65
N VAL A 84 27.11 16.34 12.08
CA VAL A 84 26.86 17.14 13.26
C VAL A 84 26.40 16.25 14.41
N VAL A 85 26.94 16.50 15.60
CA VAL A 85 26.57 15.81 16.83
C VAL A 85 25.89 16.79 17.77
N ALA A 86 24.75 16.40 18.34
CA ALA A 86 24.19 17.04 19.53
C ALA A 86 24.54 16.22 20.78
N GLY A 87 25.37 16.80 21.64
CA GLY A 87 25.81 16.21 22.92
C GLY A 87 25.37 17.05 24.13
N LYS A 88 25.63 16.53 25.34
CA LYS A 88 25.26 17.21 26.62
C LYS A 88 23.79 17.65 26.66
N ARG A 89 22.90 16.73 26.28
CA ARG A 89 21.46 16.96 26.18
C ARG A 89 20.81 16.82 27.55
N ASN A 90 19.88 17.72 27.90
CA ASN A 90 19.16 17.73 29.19
C ASN A 90 17.66 17.45 29.03
N HIS A 91 17.15 17.56 27.80
CA HIS A 91 15.77 17.34 27.44
C HIS A 91 15.68 16.52 26.15
N PHE A 92 14.60 15.75 25.96
CA PHE A 92 14.45 14.83 24.82
C PHE A 92 14.50 15.55 23.45
N GLN A 93 14.18 16.84 23.42
CA GLN A 93 14.21 17.70 22.23
C GLN A 93 15.54 18.43 22.01
N ASP A 94 16.44 18.44 22.99
CA ASP A 94 17.74 19.11 22.87
C ASP A 94 18.54 18.46 21.75
N SER A 95 18.85 19.20 20.68
CA SER A 95 19.37 18.60 19.45
C SER A 95 19.99 19.59 18.47
N VAL A 96 20.42 19.11 17.30
CA VAL A 96 20.76 19.94 16.14
C VAL A 96 19.48 20.49 15.51
N SER A 97 19.59 21.68 14.91
CA SER A 97 18.45 22.36 14.30
C SER A 97 18.79 23.03 12.98
N GLN A 98 17.78 23.13 12.11
CA GLN A 98 17.86 23.95 10.91
C GLN A 98 16.52 24.64 10.65
N LYS A 99 16.59 25.94 10.34
CA LYS A 99 15.40 26.74 10.02
C LYS A 99 15.04 26.62 8.54
N ALA A 100 13.75 26.51 8.26
CA ALA A 100 13.18 26.52 6.93
C ALA A 100 11.94 27.45 6.91
N TYR A 101 11.43 27.73 5.72
CA TYR A 101 10.12 28.33 5.54
C TYR A 101 9.25 27.31 4.81
N LEU A 102 8.13 26.91 5.42
CA LEU A 102 7.23 25.91 4.86
C LEU A 102 5.97 26.58 4.35
N GLU A 103 5.42 26.08 3.26
CA GLU A 103 4.22 26.57 2.59
C GLU A 103 3.12 25.50 2.71
N ASN A 104 1.89 25.92 3.02
CA ASN A 104 0.79 25.00 3.29
C ASN A 104 0.16 24.36 2.04
N ASP A 105 0.55 24.79 0.84
CA ASP A 105 0.15 24.21 -0.44
C ASP A 105 1.16 23.16 -0.95
N LYS A 106 2.22 22.86 -0.17
CA LYS A 106 3.27 21.90 -0.55
C LYS A 106 3.20 20.60 0.22
N LEU A 107 3.69 19.56 -0.45
CA LEU A 107 3.94 18.23 0.08
C LEU A 107 5.44 18.08 0.30
N TYR A 108 5.87 17.91 1.56
CA TYR A 108 7.29 17.80 1.89
C TYR A 108 7.70 16.35 2.09
N THR A 109 8.74 15.93 1.39
CA THR A 109 9.42 14.65 1.63
C THR A 109 10.67 14.90 2.43
N PHE A 110 10.89 14.09 3.45
CA PHE A 110 12.00 14.24 4.37
C PHE A 110 12.84 12.97 4.41
N SER A 111 14.16 13.12 4.41
CA SER A 111 15.07 12.04 4.75
C SER A 111 16.25 12.56 5.57
N ALA A 112 16.85 11.72 6.39
CA ALA A 112 18.12 12.00 7.05
C ALA A 112 18.83 10.68 7.37
N TRP A 113 20.11 10.75 7.65
CA TRP A 113 20.84 9.65 8.27
C TRP A 113 21.18 10.02 9.69
N VAL A 114 20.92 9.09 10.61
CA VAL A 114 21.12 9.30 12.04
C VAL A 114 21.86 8.14 12.69
N GLN A 115 22.63 8.48 13.72
CA GLN A 115 23.37 7.53 14.55
C GLN A 115 23.27 8.01 16.01
N VAL A 116 23.43 7.08 16.96
CA VAL A 116 23.48 7.40 18.40
C VAL A 116 24.77 6.89 19.04
N SER A 117 25.21 7.51 20.13
CA SER A 117 26.48 7.15 20.76
C SER A 117 26.48 5.78 21.44
N GLU A 118 25.33 5.28 21.89
CA GLU A 118 25.23 4.04 22.66
C GLU A 118 24.01 3.21 22.22
N GLU A 119 24.21 1.87 22.20
CA GLU A 119 23.19 0.86 21.92
C GLU A 119 22.26 1.22 20.75
N LYS A 120 20.99 1.48 21.05
CA LYS A 120 19.95 1.92 20.12
C LYS A 120 19.06 2.95 20.79
N ALA A 121 18.55 3.90 20.02
CA ALA A 121 17.50 4.79 20.48
C ALA A 121 16.55 5.14 19.35
N LEU A 122 15.30 5.38 19.71
CA LEU A 122 14.29 5.89 18.79
C LEU A 122 14.57 7.37 18.54
N VAL A 123 14.81 7.74 17.29
CA VAL A 123 15.08 9.11 16.87
C VAL A 123 13.96 9.56 15.94
N ARG A 124 13.42 10.76 16.20
CA ARG A 124 12.33 11.35 15.41
C ARG A 124 12.76 12.69 14.86
N ALA A 125 12.47 12.95 13.59
CA ALA A 125 12.59 14.28 13.02
C ALA A 125 11.29 15.06 13.20
N VAL A 126 11.38 16.26 13.77
CA VAL A 126 10.24 17.10 14.12
C VAL A 126 10.45 18.51 13.60
N PHE A 127 9.36 19.11 13.10
CA PHE A 127 9.31 20.51 12.71
C PHE A 127 8.48 21.30 13.71
N ARG A 128 9.08 22.30 14.34
CA ARG A 128 8.32 23.34 15.05
C ARG A 128 7.82 24.35 14.04
N THR A 129 6.52 24.33 13.77
CA THR A 129 5.84 25.23 12.83
C THR A 129 5.06 26.32 13.59
N VAL A 130 4.52 27.29 12.86
CA VAL A 130 3.63 28.33 13.43
C VAL A 130 2.32 27.77 14.01
N THR A 131 1.90 26.56 13.61
CA THR A 131 0.69 25.89 14.14
C THR A 131 1.00 24.79 15.15
N GLY A 132 2.27 24.56 15.50
CA GLY A 132 2.69 23.56 16.47
C GLY A 132 3.72 22.58 15.93
N LEU A 133 3.92 21.48 16.65
CA LEU A 133 4.89 20.45 16.28
C LEU A 133 4.32 19.50 15.23
N LYS A 134 5.12 19.21 14.19
CA LYS A 134 4.80 18.23 13.15
C LYS A 134 5.91 17.19 13.10
N ARG A 135 5.58 15.94 13.41
CA ARG A 135 6.49 14.80 13.21
C ARG A 135 6.61 14.50 11.72
N ALA A 136 7.84 14.36 11.23
CA ALA A 136 8.14 14.10 9.84
C ALA A 136 8.52 12.63 9.60
N ALA A 137 9.42 12.08 10.42
CA ALA A 137 9.98 10.73 10.28
C ALA A 137 10.39 10.16 11.64
N GLU A 138 10.51 8.84 11.72
CA GLU A 138 11.04 8.12 12.89
C GLU A 138 11.84 6.88 12.44
N THR A 139 12.90 6.55 13.17
CA THR A 139 13.68 5.32 12.98
C THR A 139 14.33 4.89 14.29
N VAL A 140 14.71 3.61 14.39
CA VAL A 140 15.59 3.13 15.47
C VAL A 140 17.03 3.34 15.00
N ALA A 141 17.68 4.36 15.56
CA ALA A 141 19.10 4.61 15.34
C ALA A 141 19.94 3.63 16.18
N GLU A 142 21.03 3.14 15.62
CA GLU A 142 21.97 2.26 16.32
C GLU A 142 23.33 2.96 16.49
N SER A 143 24.11 2.51 17.45
CA SER A 143 25.51 2.93 17.57
C SER A 143 26.41 2.23 16.57
N LYS A 144 27.46 2.92 16.11
CA LYS A 144 28.51 2.44 15.18
C LYS A 144 28.08 2.25 13.73
N CYS A 145 26.87 2.64 13.37
CA CYS A 145 26.37 2.63 12.00
C CYS A 145 25.24 3.64 11.84
N TRP A 146 24.93 3.99 10.59
CA TRP A 146 23.97 5.00 10.20
C TRP A 146 22.64 4.37 9.82
N SER A 147 21.56 4.83 10.45
CA SER A 147 20.17 4.45 10.16
C SER A 147 19.48 5.55 9.37
N MET A 148 18.72 5.17 8.33
CA MET A 148 17.94 6.14 7.56
C MET A 148 16.63 6.49 8.30
N LEU A 149 16.37 7.79 8.39
CA LEU A 149 15.05 8.37 8.61
C LEU A 149 14.44 8.68 7.27
N LYS A 150 13.24 8.18 7.00
CA LYS A 150 12.45 8.57 5.84
C LYS A 150 11.03 8.91 6.27
N GLY A 151 10.51 10.00 5.74
CA GLY A 151 9.24 10.56 6.17
C GLY A 151 8.71 11.64 5.24
N GLY A 152 7.70 12.34 5.72
CA GLY A 152 7.14 13.46 4.99
C GLY A 152 6.04 14.16 5.78
N LEU A 153 5.73 15.40 5.40
CA LEU A 153 4.75 16.23 6.09
C LEU A 153 4.07 17.24 5.18
N THR A 154 2.93 17.73 5.65
CA THR A 154 2.29 18.97 5.21
C THR A 154 2.20 19.88 6.43
N VAL A 155 1.97 21.18 6.20
CA VAL A 155 1.78 22.18 7.26
C VAL A 155 0.43 22.85 7.12
N ASP A 156 -0.17 23.27 8.22
CA ASP A 156 -1.53 23.84 8.19
C ASP A 156 -1.52 25.34 7.78
N ALA A 157 -0.38 26.02 7.97
CA ALA A 157 -0.19 27.41 7.59
C ALA A 157 1.25 27.64 7.11
N SER A 158 1.40 28.50 6.09
CA SER A 158 2.71 28.92 5.60
C SER A 158 3.43 29.75 6.65
N GLY A 159 4.72 29.50 6.86
CA GLY A 159 5.49 30.22 7.87
C GLY A 159 6.86 29.63 8.15
N PRO A 160 7.63 30.30 9.03
CA PRO A 160 8.89 29.77 9.51
C PRO A 160 8.66 28.44 10.25
N ALA A 161 9.56 27.50 10.01
CA ALA A 161 9.65 26.24 10.72
C ALA A 161 11.09 25.96 11.15
N GLU A 162 11.25 25.15 12.19
CA GLU A 162 12.56 24.69 12.65
C GLU A 162 12.56 23.18 12.79
N LEU A 163 13.38 22.52 11.97
CA LEU A 163 13.70 21.10 12.08
C LEU A 163 14.57 20.87 13.31
N PHE A 164 14.28 19.83 14.07
CA PHE A 164 15.14 19.27 15.11
C PHE A 164 14.88 17.77 15.26
N PHE A 165 15.75 17.06 15.99
CA PHE A 165 15.63 15.63 16.22
C PHE A 165 15.40 15.32 17.69
N GLU A 166 14.34 14.59 18.02
CA GLU A 166 14.04 14.18 19.39
C GLU A 166 14.36 12.71 19.63
N THR A 167 14.84 12.40 20.83
CA THR A 167 14.94 11.04 21.35
C THR A 167 14.77 11.03 22.85
N ASP A 168 13.99 10.07 23.34
CA ASP A 168 13.62 9.94 24.76
C ASP A 168 14.83 9.60 25.64
N ASN A 169 15.85 8.97 25.07
CA ASN A 169 17.11 8.74 25.76
C ASN A 169 18.00 10.01 25.67
N THR A 170 18.06 10.77 26.76
CA THR A 170 18.88 11.99 26.84
C THR A 170 20.36 11.72 27.15
N SER A 171 20.73 10.49 27.55
CA SER A 171 22.14 10.16 27.81
C SER A 171 22.95 9.94 26.54
N VAL A 172 22.28 9.63 25.42
CA VAL A 172 22.95 9.44 24.13
C VAL A 172 23.13 10.75 23.37
N GLU A 173 24.27 10.85 22.68
CA GLU A 173 24.45 11.84 21.63
C GLU A 173 23.60 11.47 20.41
N VAL A 174 23.10 12.48 19.68
CA VAL A 174 22.39 12.30 18.41
C VAL A 174 23.27 12.83 17.29
N TRP A 175 23.63 11.96 16.36
CA TRP A 175 24.48 12.27 15.22
C TRP A 175 23.61 12.34 13.97
N VAL A 176 23.79 13.36 13.15
CA VAL A 176 22.94 13.65 11.99
C VAL A 176 23.80 13.99 10.78
N ASP A 177 23.45 13.38 9.65
CA ASP A 177 24.04 13.67 8.35
C ASP A 177 23.03 13.49 7.20
N SER A 178 23.41 13.97 6.01
CA SER A 178 22.76 13.71 4.73
C SER A 178 21.25 14.00 4.76
N VAL A 179 20.91 15.18 5.28
CA VAL A 179 19.54 15.60 5.54
C VAL A 179 18.91 16.23 4.28
N SER A 180 17.68 15.83 3.98
CA SER A 180 16.91 16.34 2.85
C SER A 180 15.50 16.74 3.26
N LEU A 181 15.06 17.88 2.73
CA LEU A 181 13.68 18.34 2.79
C LEU A 181 13.30 18.89 1.42
N GLN A 182 12.55 18.10 0.66
CA GLN A 182 12.17 18.45 -0.70
C GLN A 182 10.66 18.77 -0.77
N PRO A 183 10.28 19.99 -1.18
CA PRO A 183 8.89 20.34 -1.46
C PRO A 183 8.47 19.81 -2.83
N PHE A 184 7.21 19.43 -2.93
CA PHE A 184 6.50 19.14 -4.17
C PHE A 184 5.16 19.88 -4.18
N THR A 185 4.78 20.35 -5.36
CA THR A 185 3.41 20.79 -5.66
C THR A 185 2.47 19.60 -5.73
N GLN A 186 1.15 19.85 -5.65
CA GLN A 186 0.15 18.81 -5.89
C GLN A 186 0.27 18.26 -7.31
N GLU A 187 0.56 19.10 -8.31
CA GLU A 187 0.73 18.69 -9.70
C GLU A 187 1.91 17.75 -9.90
N GLU A 188 3.07 18.05 -9.31
CA GLU A 188 4.24 17.15 -9.33
C GLU A 188 3.94 15.84 -8.60
N TRP A 189 3.27 15.90 -7.44
CA TRP A 189 2.92 14.71 -6.69
C TRP A 189 1.98 13.76 -7.47
N MET A 190 1.03 14.34 -8.20
CA MET A 190 0.13 13.62 -9.10
C MET A 190 0.87 13.10 -10.34
N SER A 191 1.85 13.84 -10.87
CA SER A 191 2.66 13.35 -12.00
C SER A 191 3.47 12.12 -11.61
N HIS A 192 3.97 12.05 -10.36
CA HIS A 192 4.64 10.84 -9.84
C HIS A 192 3.73 9.61 -9.84
N HIS A 193 2.43 9.76 -9.53
CA HIS A 193 1.48 8.65 -9.64
C HIS A 193 1.42 8.14 -11.07
N VAL A 194 1.23 9.04 -12.03
CA VAL A 194 1.13 8.69 -13.45
C VAL A 194 2.41 8.05 -13.93
N GLU A 195 3.57 8.63 -13.65
CA GLU A 195 4.87 8.09 -14.03
C GLU A 195 5.12 6.69 -13.44
N SER A 196 4.79 6.48 -12.17
CA SER A 196 4.97 5.18 -11.53
C SER A 196 4.02 4.13 -12.15
N ILE A 197 2.76 4.49 -12.37
CA ILE A 197 1.77 3.62 -13.03
C ILE A 197 2.21 3.29 -14.46
N GLU A 198 2.69 4.26 -15.24
CA GLU A 198 3.18 4.02 -16.61
C GLU A 198 4.41 3.10 -16.63
N LYS A 199 5.30 3.16 -15.63
CA LYS A 199 6.42 2.21 -15.48
C LYS A 199 5.93 0.77 -15.27
N THR A 200 4.71 0.57 -14.77
CA THR A 200 4.09 -0.77 -14.62
C THR A 200 3.38 -1.28 -15.87
N LYS A 201 3.34 -0.49 -16.95
CA LYS A 201 2.75 -0.92 -18.23
C LYS A 201 3.83 -1.45 -19.18
N ARG A 202 3.41 -2.37 -20.05
CA ARG A 202 4.21 -2.92 -21.14
C ARG A 202 3.52 -2.69 -22.47
N ARG A 203 4.32 -2.34 -23.49
CA ARG A 203 3.84 -2.32 -24.87
C ARG A 203 3.75 -3.75 -25.38
N VAL A 204 2.54 -4.15 -25.73
CA VAL A 204 2.22 -5.44 -26.33
C VAL A 204 1.86 -5.22 -27.79
N ARG A 205 2.50 -5.99 -28.68
CA ARG A 205 2.23 -5.98 -30.11
C ARG A 205 1.74 -7.36 -30.53
N ILE A 206 0.54 -7.41 -31.08
CA ILE A 206 -0.08 -8.64 -31.56
C ILE A 206 -0.04 -8.61 -33.08
N ARG A 207 0.46 -9.68 -33.70
CA ARG A 207 0.46 -9.89 -35.14
C ARG A 207 -0.55 -10.98 -35.47
N VAL A 208 -1.50 -10.65 -36.34
CA VAL A 208 -2.50 -11.58 -36.84
C VAL A 208 -2.14 -11.94 -38.28
N GLU A 209 -1.98 -13.24 -38.52
CA GLU A 209 -1.58 -13.75 -39.84
C GLU A 209 -2.43 -14.96 -40.22
N THR A 210 -2.64 -15.17 -41.51
CA THR A 210 -3.22 -16.40 -42.07
C THR A 210 -2.30 -16.90 -43.16
N LYS A 211 -1.80 -18.14 -43.01
CA LYS A 211 -0.83 -18.75 -43.95
C LYS A 211 0.40 -17.85 -44.21
N GLY A 212 0.86 -17.14 -43.18
CA GLY A 212 2.02 -16.23 -43.26
C GLY A 212 1.74 -14.86 -43.87
N ASN A 213 0.50 -14.54 -44.23
CA ASN A 213 0.11 -13.22 -44.73
C ASN A 213 -0.60 -12.41 -43.63
N PRO A 214 -0.36 -11.10 -43.52
CA PRO A 214 -1.02 -10.26 -42.52
C PRO A 214 -2.52 -10.14 -42.77
N VAL A 215 -3.33 -10.24 -41.71
CA VAL A 215 -4.78 -10.03 -41.79
C VAL A 215 -5.10 -8.60 -41.39
N VAL A 216 -5.58 -7.80 -42.35
CA VAL A 216 -5.94 -6.39 -42.15
C VAL A 216 -7.36 -6.28 -41.62
N ASN A 217 -7.62 -5.31 -40.73
CA ASN A 217 -8.95 -5.02 -40.16
C ASN A 217 -9.60 -6.17 -39.35
N SER A 218 -8.82 -7.15 -38.88
CA SER A 218 -9.33 -8.18 -37.98
C SER A 218 -9.70 -7.57 -36.64
N LYS A 219 -10.88 -7.92 -36.11
CA LYS A 219 -11.34 -7.41 -34.82
C LYS A 219 -10.59 -8.14 -33.71
N ILE A 220 -9.94 -7.36 -32.85
CA ILE A 220 -9.24 -7.84 -31.66
C ILE A 220 -9.98 -7.35 -30.42
N SER A 221 -10.17 -8.25 -29.46
CA SER A 221 -10.67 -7.94 -28.11
C SER A 221 -9.71 -8.52 -27.08
N ILE A 222 -9.14 -7.68 -26.21
CA ILE A 222 -8.27 -8.13 -25.11
C ILE A 222 -9.02 -7.92 -23.80
N HIS A 223 -9.16 -8.98 -23.03
CA HIS A 223 -9.79 -8.96 -21.72
C HIS A 223 -8.74 -9.27 -20.64
N GLN A 224 -8.56 -8.36 -19.68
CA GLN A 224 -7.76 -8.67 -18.50
C GLN A 224 -8.51 -9.68 -17.62
N LYS A 225 -7.89 -10.82 -17.36
CA LYS A 225 -8.42 -11.90 -16.51
C LYS A 225 -7.96 -11.74 -15.06
N VAL A 226 -6.68 -11.40 -14.87
CA VAL A 226 -6.06 -11.19 -13.55
C VAL A 226 -5.22 -9.92 -13.60
N SER A 227 -5.47 -8.99 -12.67
CA SER A 227 -4.64 -7.78 -12.50
C SER A 227 -3.38 -8.12 -11.70
N GLY A 228 -2.23 -7.56 -12.10
CA GLY A 228 -0.99 -7.65 -11.33
C GLY A 228 -0.98 -6.80 -10.04
N LYS A 229 -1.95 -5.90 -9.87
CA LYS A 229 -2.23 -5.18 -8.61
C LYS A 229 -3.73 -5.26 -8.33
N PRO A 230 -4.20 -6.33 -7.65
CA PRO A 230 -5.61 -6.50 -7.33
C PRO A 230 -6.20 -5.39 -6.47
N ILE A 231 -7.47 -5.09 -6.74
CA ILE A 231 -8.30 -4.21 -5.91
C ILE A 231 -9.59 -4.95 -5.58
N GLY A 232 -9.88 -5.06 -4.29
CA GLY A 232 -11.06 -5.69 -3.76
C GLY A 232 -11.82 -4.82 -2.77
N CYS A 233 -12.88 -5.38 -2.22
CA CYS A 233 -13.66 -4.77 -1.15
C CYS A 233 -14.01 -5.84 -0.12
N ALA A 234 -14.11 -5.51 1.16
CA ALA A 234 -14.64 -6.42 2.15
C ALA A 234 -16.09 -6.80 1.82
N VAL A 235 -16.49 -8.02 2.18
CA VAL A 235 -17.85 -8.53 2.05
C VAL A 235 -18.27 -9.15 3.39
N ASN A 236 -19.58 -9.23 3.62
CA ASN A 236 -20.15 -9.87 4.80
C ASN A 236 -21.35 -10.73 4.41
N LYS A 237 -21.94 -11.41 5.40
CA LYS A 237 -23.09 -12.30 5.28
C LYS A 237 -24.31 -11.70 4.58
N GLY A 238 -24.44 -10.37 4.56
CA GLY A 238 -25.52 -9.67 3.87
C GLY A 238 -25.57 -9.99 2.36
N ILE A 239 -24.46 -10.43 1.77
CA ILE A 239 -24.40 -10.79 0.34
C ILE A 239 -25.17 -12.06 0.00
N LEU A 240 -25.30 -13.02 0.92
CA LEU A 240 -25.82 -14.36 0.59
C LEU A 240 -27.28 -14.36 0.12
N ASN A 241 -28.09 -13.44 0.66
CA ASN A 241 -29.53 -13.38 0.42
C ASN A 241 -29.97 -12.09 -0.29
N ASN A 242 -29.03 -11.35 -0.89
CA ASN A 242 -29.32 -10.10 -1.56
C ASN A 242 -28.75 -10.08 -2.98
N VAL A 243 -29.60 -10.40 -3.96
CA VAL A 243 -29.23 -10.43 -5.39
C VAL A 243 -28.74 -9.07 -5.89
N GLY A 244 -29.32 -7.97 -5.39
CA GLY A 244 -28.86 -6.61 -5.72
C GLY A 244 -27.42 -6.38 -5.26
N TYR A 245 -27.10 -6.79 -4.03
CA TYR A 245 -25.75 -6.72 -3.49
C TYR A 245 -24.78 -7.61 -4.29
N GLN A 246 -25.17 -8.85 -4.58
CA GLN A 246 -24.35 -9.76 -5.39
C GLN A 246 -24.02 -9.16 -6.75
N ASN A 247 -25.01 -8.63 -7.47
CA ASN A 247 -24.80 -8.04 -8.79
C ASN A 247 -23.92 -6.79 -8.71
N TRP A 248 -24.18 -5.91 -7.74
CA TRP A 248 -23.38 -4.68 -7.55
C TRP A 248 -21.93 -5.01 -7.19
N TYR A 249 -21.72 -5.99 -6.31
CA TYR A 249 -20.39 -6.34 -5.80
C TYR A 249 -19.56 -7.10 -6.86
N THR A 250 -20.12 -8.16 -7.45
CA THR A 250 -19.41 -9.08 -8.36
C THR A 250 -19.09 -8.44 -9.72
N SER A 251 -19.84 -7.42 -10.13
CA SER A 251 -19.51 -6.63 -11.33
C SER A 251 -18.21 -5.83 -11.15
N ARG A 252 -17.85 -5.43 -9.93
CA ARG A 252 -16.70 -4.55 -9.64
C ARG A 252 -15.46 -5.31 -9.24
N PHE A 253 -15.55 -6.09 -8.16
CA PHE A 253 -14.37 -6.62 -7.49
C PHE A 253 -13.96 -7.99 -8.04
N THR A 254 -12.66 -8.28 -7.95
CA THR A 254 -12.08 -9.61 -8.23
C THR A 254 -11.43 -10.22 -6.99
N HIS A 255 -11.32 -9.45 -5.92
CA HIS A 255 -10.70 -9.83 -4.66
C HIS A 255 -11.61 -9.39 -3.51
N THR A 256 -11.57 -10.13 -2.41
CA THR A 256 -12.34 -9.81 -1.20
C THR A 256 -11.59 -10.27 0.04
N THR A 257 -12.04 -9.77 1.17
CA THR A 257 -11.88 -10.42 2.47
C THR A 257 -13.23 -10.44 3.18
N PHE A 258 -13.39 -11.25 4.22
CA PHE A 258 -14.65 -11.35 4.96
C PHE A 258 -14.56 -10.46 6.19
N GLU A 259 -15.61 -9.68 6.44
CA GLU A 259 -15.62 -8.67 7.50
C GLU A 259 -15.45 -9.33 8.88
N ASP A 260 -16.26 -10.37 9.17
CA ASP A 260 -16.28 -11.03 10.48
C ASP A 260 -16.35 -12.57 10.37
N GLU A 261 -16.72 -13.09 9.21
CA GLU A 261 -17.21 -14.47 9.07
C GLU A 261 -16.13 -15.54 9.27
N MET A 262 -14.86 -15.19 9.14
CA MET A 262 -13.73 -16.08 9.41
C MET A 262 -13.10 -15.84 10.79
N LYS A 263 -13.44 -14.77 11.52
CA LYS A 263 -12.82 -14.42 12.81
C LYS A 263 -13.12 -15.47 13.89
N TRP A 264 -12.20 -15.65 14.82
CA TRP A 264 -12.28 -16.75 15.80
C TRP A 264 -13.55 -16.66 16.66
N TYR A 265 -13.89 -15.47 17.13
CA TYR A 265 -15.11 -15.25 17.92
C TYR A 265 -16.40 -15.58 17.15
N THR A 266 -16.40 -15.50 15.82
CA THR A 266 -17.55 -15.88 14.99
C THR A 266 -17.64 -17.39 14.83
N THR A 267 -16.51 -18.02 14.53
CA THR A 267 -16.46 -19.45 14.16
C THR A 267 -16.36 -20.40 15.35
N GLU A 268 -16.07 -19.95 16.57
CA GLU A 268 -16.01 -20.82 17.77
C GLU A 268 -16.57 -20.09 19.01
N THR A 269 -17.84 -19.68 18.94
CA THR A 269 -18.54 -18.99 20.05
C THR A 269 -18.57 -19.81 21.35
N VAL A 270 -18.64 -21.13 21.25
CA VAL A 270 -18.57 -22.08 22.37
C VAL A 270 -17.32 -22.94 22.19
N GLN A 271 -16.48 -23.02 23.22
CA GLN A 271 -15.24 -23.80 23.21
C GLN A 271 -15.49 -25.23 22.67
N GLY A 272 -14.71 -25.62 21.66
CA GLY A 272 -14.80 -26.95 21.08
C GLY A 272 -15.85 -27.11 19.97
N LYS A 273 -16.77 -26.14 19.79
CA LYS A 273 -17.85 -26.19 18.80
C LYS A 273 -17.59 -25.18 17.68
N GLU A 274 -16.84 -25.61 16.68
CA GLU A 274 -16.56 -24.79 15.50
C GLU A 274 -17.72 -24.82 14.51
N ASP A 275 -18.10 -23.65 14.00
CA ASP A 275 -19.10 -23.47 12.94
C ASP A 275 -18.50 -22.60 11.82
N TYR A 276 -18.28 -23.23 10.67
CA TYR A 276 -17.79 -22.57 9.46
C TYR A 276 -18.87 -22.48 8.36
N SER A 277 -20.13 -22.78 8.66
CA SER A 277 -21.21 -22.78 7.66
C SER A 277 -21.36 -21.43 6.95
N LEU A 278 -21.19 -20.34 7.69
CA LEU A 278 -21.29 -19.00 7.17
C LEU A 278 -20.13 -18.63 6.22
N PRO A 279 -18.84 -18.71 6.63
CA PRO A 279 -17.74 -18.47 5.71
C PRO A 279 -17.75 -19.45 4.52
N ASP A 280 -18.17 -20.71 4.70
CA ASP A 280 -18.30 -21.68 3.59
C ASP A 280 -19.31 -21.24 2.52
N SER A 281 -20.42 -20.66 2.96
CA SER A 281 -21.45 -20.14 2.06
C SER A 281 -20.94 -18.96 1.24
N ILE A 282 -20.21 -18.03 1.88
CA ILE A 282 -19.63 -16.88 1.19
C ILE A 282 -18.49 -17.34 0.26
N MET A 283 -17.62 -18.25 0.70
CA MET A 283 -16.57 -18.85 -0.14
C MET A 283 -17.14 -19.48 -1.42
N THR A 284 -18.26 -20.20 -1.30
CA THR A 284 -18.94 -20.81 -2.44
C THR A 284 -19.40 -19.75 -3.45
N LEU A 285 -20.02 -18.66 -2.97
CA LEU A 285 -20.42 -17.55 -3.83
C LEU A 285 -19.22 -16.87 -4.49
N MET A 286 -18.15 -16.59 -3.72
CA MET A 286 -16.94 -15.96 -4.28
C MET A 286 -16.32 -16.83 -5.37
N LYS A 287 -16.25 -18.14 -5.16
CA LYS A 287 -15.78 -19.10 -6.15
C LYS A 287 -16.62 -19.10 -7.43
N GLN A 288 -17.96 -19.05 -7.31
CA GLN A 288 -18.86 -18.96 -8.47
C GLN A 288 -18.59 -17.73 -9.34
N HIS A 289 -18.18 -16.62 -8.72
CA HIS A 289 -17.88 -15.36 -9.41
C HIS A 289 -16.38 -15.15 -9.70
N ASN A 290 -15.53 -16.14 -9.46
CA ASN A 290 -14.07 -16.05 -9.61
C ASN A 290 -13.45 -14.89 -8.81
N ILE A 291 -13.94 -14.69 -7.58
CA ILE A 291 -13.42 -13.68 -6.65
C ILE A 291 -12.47 -14.38 -5.69
N ALA A 292 -11.21 -13.92 -5.68
CA ALA A 292 -10.18 -14.42 -4.79
C ALA A 292 -10.38 -13.90 -3.37
N VAL A 293 -10.15 -14.75 -2.37
CA VAL A 293 -10.41 -14.43 -0.96
C VAL A 293 -9.10 -14.35 -0.17
N ARG A 294 -8.84 -13.23 0.50
CA ARG A 294 -7.83 -13.11 1.56
C ARG A 294 -8.44 -13.56 2.89
N GLY A 295 -7.80 -14.51 3.55
CA GLY A 295 -8.24 -15.01 4.85
C GLY A 295 -7.96 -14.00 5.96
N HIS A 296 -9.01 -13.56 6.64
CA HIS A 296 -8.95 -12.57 7.71
C HIS A 296 -9.91 -13.00 8.83
N ASN A 297 -9.41 -13.35 10.02
CA ASN A 297 -8.03 -13.61 10.39
C ASN A 297 -7.94 -14.93 11.20
N ILE A 298 -6.72 -15.45 11.39
CA ILE A 298 -6.53 -16.63 12.24
C ILE A 298 -6.67 -16.22 13.70
N PHE A 299 -5.88 -15.22 14.11
CA PHE A 299 -5.86 -14.63 15.44
C PHE A 299 -5.93 -13.11 15.38
N TRP A 300 -6.66 -12.50 16.31
CA TRP A 300 -6.66 -11.06 16.56
C TRP A 300 -6.04 -10.81 17.93
N ASP A 301 -4.94 -10.08 18.04
CA ASP A 301 -4.23 -9.99 19.32
C ASP A 301 -4.93 -9.08 20.35
N ASP A 302 -5.95 -8.31 19.96
CA ASP A 302 -6.81 -7.57 20.89
C ASP A 302 -7.68 -8.56 21.72
N PRO A 303 -7.55 -8.57 23.06
CA PRO A 303 -8.36 -9.39 23.95
C PRO A 303 -9.88 -9.18 23.79
N HIS A 304 -10.32 -8.00 23.36
CA HIS A 304 -11.73 -7.67 23.15
C HIS A 304 -12.37 -8.52 22.04
N TYR A 305 -11.58 -8.87 21.02
CA TYR A 305 -12.03 -9.62 19.86
C TYR A 305 -11.64 -11.10 19.92
N GLN A 306 -11.47 -11.63 21.13
CA GLN A 306 -11.34 -13.07 21.36
C GLN A 306 -12.71 -13.71 21.62
N PRO A 307 -12.91 -15.01 21.34
CA PRO A 307 -14.08 -15.72 21.86
C PRO A 307 -14.16 -15.55 23.39
N ASN A 308 -15.34 -15.32 23.95
CA ASN A 308 -15.51 -14.96 25.38
C ASN A 308 -14.87 -15.94 26.38
N TRP A 309 -14.66 -17.21 25.99
CA TRP A 309 -14.04 -18.24 26.82
C TRP A 309 -12.50 -18.25 26.77
N VAL A 310 -11.89 -17.61 25.76
CA VAL A 310 -10.43 -17.61 25.53
C VAL A 310 -9.67 -16.72 26.54
N PRO A 311 -10.12 -15.49 26.88
CA PRO A 311 -9.40 -14.64 27.83
C PRO A 311 -9.20 -15.25 29.22
N SER A 312 -10.05 -16.19 29.65
CA SER A 312 -9.92 -16.88 30.95
C SER A 312 -8.96 -18.08 30.96
N LEU A 313 -8.48 -18.54 29.80
CA LEU A 313 -7.64 -19.73 29.72
C LEU A 313 -6.27 -19.50 30.35
N GLN A 314 -5.79 -20.54 31.03
CA GLN A 314 -4.41 -20.66 31.49
C GLN A 314 -3.47 -20.97 30.32
N PRO A 315 -2.15 -20.71 30.43
CA PRO A 315 -1.22 -20.82 29.30
C PRO A 315 -1.28 -22.15 28.53
N ASN A 316 -1.38 -23.29 29.22
CA ASN A 316 -1.45 -24.60 28.55
C ASN A 316 -2.75 -24.78 27.75
N ASP A 317 -3.89 -24.37 28.31
CA ASP A 317 -5.19 -24.47 27.64
C ASP A 317 -5.30 -23.46 26.49
N LEU A 318 -4.72 -22.27 26.65
CA LEU A 318 -4.63 -21.26 25.60
C LEU A 318 -3.76 -21.75 24.44
N SER A 319 -2.60 -22.34 24.73
CA SER A 319 -1.74 -22.95 23.72
C SER A 319 -2.46 -24.06 22.97
N ALA A 320 -3.17 -24.95 23.68
CA ALA A 320 -3.96 -26.00 23.07
C ALA A 320 -5.10 -25.45 22.18
N ALA A 321 -5.81 -24.41 22.64
CA ALA A 321 -6.87 -23.75 21.89
C ALA A 321 -6.34 -23.05 20.64
N ALA A 322 -5.24 -22.29 20.76
CA ALA A 322 -4.58 -21.64 19.62
C ALA A 322 -4.09 -22.67 18.60
N ASN A 323 -3.45 -23.75 19.06
CA ASN A 323 -3.01 -24.85 18.19
C ASN A 323 -4.18 -25.50 17.46
N LYS A 324 -5.31 -25.73 18.13
CA LYS A 324 -6.51 -26.26 17.48
C LYS A 324 -7.04 -25.28 16.42
N ARG A 325 -7.16 -24.00 16.77
CA ARG A 325 -7.66 -22.93 15.90
C ARG A 325 -6.89 -22.85 14.60
N ILE A 326 -5.57 -22.68 14.66
CA ILE A 326 -4.73 -22.52 13.47
C ILE A 326 -4.79 -23.75 12.56
N ASN A 327 -4.74 -24.97 13.14
CA ASN A 327 -4.83 -26.20 12.36
C ASN A 327 -6.20 -26.35 11.69
N SER A 328 -7.28 -26.04 12.39
CA SER A 328 -8.64 -26.19 11.88
C SER A 328 -8.93 -25.25 10.71
N ILE A 329 -8.78 -23.93 10.92
CA ILE A 329 -9.14 -22.94 9.89
C ILE A 329 -8.24 -23.05 8.66
N MET A 330 -6.93 -23.21 8.85
CA MET A 330 -6.00 -23.28 7.72
C MET A 330 -6.12 -24.59 6.94
N THR A 331 -6.30 -25.73 7.61
CA THR A 331 -6.51 -27.01 6.89
C THR A 331 -7.79 -26.96 6.07
N LYS A 332 -8.86 -26.37 6.62
CA LYS A 332 -10.14 -26.26 5.93
C LYS A 332 -10.08 -25.41 4.67
N TYR A 333 -9.40 -24.26 4.72
CA TYR A 333 -9.34 -23.30 3.61
C TYR A 333 -8.04 -23.35 2.79
N LYS A 334 -7.20 -24.38 3.01
CA LYS A 334 -5.97 -24.62 2.25
C LYS A 334 -6.25 -24.62 0.74
N GLY A 335 -5.48 -23.84 -0.01
CA GLY A 335 -5.65 -23.67 -1.47
C GLY A 335 -6.93 -22.96 -1.91
N GLN A 336 -7.71 -22.38 -1.00
CA GLN A 336 -8.92 -21.61 -1.31
C GLN A 336 -8.77 -20.11 -1.05
N VAL A 337 -7.79 -19.71 -0.25
CA VAL A 337 -7.45 -18.30 0.02
C VAL A 337 -6.11 -17.93 -0.61
N ILE A 338 -5.90 -16.64 -0.86
CA ILE A 338 -4.67 -16.10 -1.47
C ILE A 338 -3.59 -15.69 -0.46
N GLY A 339 -3.89 -15.81 0.83
CA GLY A 339 -3.05 -15.35 1.93
C GLY A 339 -3.83 -15.31 3.23
N TRP A 340 -3.11 -15.28 4.35
CA TRP A 340 -3.69 -15.22 5.69
C TRP A 340 -3.12 -14.07 6.49
N ASP A 341 -4.00 -13.36 7.18
CA ASP A 341 -3.63 -12.61 8.38
C ASP A 341 -3.47 -13.58 9.52
N VAL A 342 -2.22 -13.85 9.88
CA VAL A 342 -1.92 -14.84 10.90
C VAL A 342 -2.21 -14.26 12.28
N VAL A 343 -1.67 -13.08 12.56
CA VAL A 343 -1.94 -12.33 13.79
C VAL A 343 -2.21 -10.88 13.42
N ASN A 344 -3.43 -10.42 13.72
CA ASN A 344 -3.87 -9.03 13.55
C ASN A 344 -3.48 -8.22 14.78
N GLU A 345 -2.94 -7.02 14.56
CA GLU A 345 -2.75 -5.96 15.57
C GLU A 345 -1.78 -6.28 16.71
N ASN A 346 -0.74 -7.07 16.42
CA ASN A 346 0.26 -7.49 17.41
C ASN A 346 1.43 -6.52 17.62
N LEU A 347 1.31 -5.26 17.14
CA LEU A 347 2.08 -4.13 17.65
C LEU A 347 1.32 -3.38 18.76
N HIS A 348 0.00 -3.20 18.60
CA HIS A 348 -0.82 -2.50 19.60
C HIS A 348 -1.17 -3.38 20.79
N PHE A 349 -1.34 -4.68 20.54
CA PHE A 349 -1.71 -5.66 21.57
C PHE A 349 -0.63 -6.74 21.69
N ASN A 350 -0.71 -7.50 22.79
CA ASN A 350 0.22 -8.58 23.11
C ASN A 350 -0.47 -9.73 23.87
N PHE A 351 -1.75 -10.01 23.58
CA PHE A 351 -2.53 -11.00 24.32
C PHE A 351 -1.87 -12.37 24.31
N PHE A 352 -1.45 -12.86 23.14
CA PHE A 352 -0.80 -14.17 23.06
C PHE A 352 0.60 -14.16 23.68
N GLU A 353 1.41 -13.14 23.41
CA GLU A 353 2.80 -13.08 23.91
C GLU A 353 2.88 -12.90 25.44
N SER A 354 1.97 -12.13 26.02
CA SER A 354 1.90 -11.93 27.47
C SER A 354 1.54 -13.22 28.25
N LYS A 355 0.85 -14.17 27.62
CA LYS A 355 0.41 -15.43 28.25
C LYS A 355 1.23 -16.65 27.86
N LEU A 356 1.69 -16.71 26.61
CA LEU A 356 2.39 -17.86 26.03
C LEU A 356 3.90 -17.62 25.90
N GLY A 357 4.37 -16.40 26.13
CA GLY A 357 5.77 -15.99 26.02
C GLY A 357 6.07 -15.21 24.73
N PRO A 358 7.24 -14.55 24.67
CA PRO A 358 7.58 -13.60 23.60
C PRO A 358 7.62 -14.20 22.19
N ASP A 359 7.81 -15.51 22.05
CA ASP A 359 7.88 -16.20 20.75
C ASP A 359 6.51 -16.69 20.24
N ALA A 360 5.40 -16.35 20.92
CA ALA A 360 4.07 -16.87 20.59
C ALA A 360 3.63 -16.53 19.17
N ALA A 361 3.72 -15.24 18.78
CA ALA A 361 3.37 -14.82 17.43
C ALA A 361 4.24 -15.55 16.39
N ALA A 362 5.56 -15.57 16.59
CA ALA A 362 6.48 -16.23 15.67
C ALA A 362 6.21 -17.74 15.53
N THR A 363 5.79 -18.39 16.61
CA THR A 363 5.34 -19.79 16.60
C THR A 363 4.10 -19.97 15.71
N PHE A 364 3.12 -19.07 15.79
CA PHE A 364 1.93 -19.13 14.92
C PHE A 364 2.29 -18.96 13.44
N TYR A 365 3.16 -18.01 13.10
CA TYR A 365 3.63 -17.88 11.72
C TYR A 365 4.33 -19.15 11.24
N LYS A 366 5.19 -19.76 12.07
CA LYS A 366 5.88 -21.02 11.74
C LYS A 366 4.92 -22.19 11.55
N MET A 367 3.87 -22.28 12.36
CA MET A 367 2.80 -23.27 12.21
C MET A 367 2.00 -23.06 10.92
N ALA A 368 1.56 -21.83 10.65
CA ALA A 368 0.84 -21.48 9.44
C ALA A 368 1.66 -21.84 8.19
N ALA A 369 2.94 -21.49 8.24
CA ALA A 369 3.96 -21.84 7.26
C ALA A 369 4.05 -23.34 6.98
N GLY A 370 3.85 -24.22 7.97
CA GLY A 370 3.89 -25.67 7.81
C GLY A 370 2.59 -26.30 7.29
N ILE A 371 1.46 -25.58 7.36
CA ILE A 371 0.15 -26.07 6.91
C ILE A 371 -0.04 -25.77 5.42
N ASP A 372 0.21 -24.53 5.00
CA ASP A 372 0.11 -24.11 3.59
C ASP A 372 1.36 -23.31 3.17
N HIS A 373 2.23 -23.96 2.41
CA HIS A 373 3.48 -23.36 1.91
C HIS A 373 3.29 -22.49 0.66
N SER A 374 2.08 -22.45 0.09
CA SER A 374 1.83 -21.83 -1.22
C SER A 374 1.37 -20.37 -1.15
N ILE A 375 1.09 -19.86 0.05
CA ILE A 375 0.48 -18.55 0.26
C ILE A 375 1.32 -17.63 1.16
N PRO A 376 1.21 -16.30 0.96
CA PRO A 376 1.78 -15.31 1.86
C PRO A 376 1.11 -15.30 3.25
N LEU A 377 1.91 -14.97 4.26
CA LEU A 377 1.51 -14.85 5.66
C LEU A 377 1.68 -13.40 6.12
N PHE A 378 0.58 -12.70 6.30
CA PHE A 378 0.56 -11.29 6.62
C PHE A 378 0.64 -11.06 8.13
N MET A 379 1.52 -10.13 8.53
CA MET A 379 1.33 -9.32 9.73
C MET A 379 0.44 -8.15 9.33
N ASN A 380 -0.69 -7.97 9.99
CA ASN A 380 -1.68 -6.96 9.62
C ASN A 380 -1.88 -5.99 10.77
N GLU A 381 -1.76 -4.70 10.49
CA GLU A 381 -1.70 -3.67 11.54
C GLU A 381 -2.30 -2.34 11.08
N PHE A 382 -2.95 -1.62 12.00
CA PHE A 382 -3.48 -0.29 11.77
C PHE A 382 -2.49 0.81 12.15
N ASN A 383 -2.82 2.04 11.78
CA ASN A 383 -2.11 3.28 12.13
C ASN A 383 -0.68 3.45 11.59
N THR A 384 -0.05 2.43 11.03
CA THR A 384 1.30 2.52 10.44
C THR A 384 1.41 3.58 9.34
N LEU A 385 0.37 3.76 8.52
CA LEU A 385 0.30 4.79 7.47
C LEU A 385 -0.58 5.98 7.85
N GLU A 386 -1.50 5.77 8.79
CA GLU A 386 -2.61 6.66 9.11
C GLU A 386 -2.25 7.67 10.18
N GLN A 387 -1.48 7.26 11.19
CA GLN A 387 -1.20 8.07 12.37
C GLN A 387 0.30 8.13 12.69
N LYS A 388 0.97 9.17 12.19
CA LYS A 388 2.36 9.52 12.54
C LYS A 388 2.66 9.59 14.04
N GLY A 389 1.64 9.86 14.84
CA GLY A 389 1.76 10.05 16.28
C GLY A 389 1.65 8.74 17.07
N ASP A 390 1.22 7.64 16.43
CA ASP A 390 1.05 6.36 17.10
C ASP A 390 2.40 5.67 17.28
N ALA A 391 2.91 5.69 18.51
CA ALA A 391 4.21 5.15 18.84
C ALA A 391 4.26 3.61 18.83
N ALA A 392 3.11 2.92 18.82
CA ALA A 392 3.08 1.46 18.79
C ALA A 392 3.36 0.91 17.39
N SER A 393 2.88 1.59 16.36
CA SER A 393 2.75 1.04 15.01
C SER A 393 3.53 1.78 13.92
N THR A 394 4.50 2.61 14.28
CA THR A 394 5.36 3.29 13.29
C THR A 394 6.06 2.29 12.35
N PRO A 395 6.47 2.69 11.13
CA PRO A 395 7.18 1.80 10.22
C PRO A 395 8.42 1.15 10.87
N ALA A 396 9.12 1.86 11.74
CA ALA A 396 10.27 1.34 12.47
C ALA A 396 9.87 0.21 13.45
N LYS A 397 8.76 0.38 14.20
CA LYS A 397 8.24 -0.66 15.10
C LYS A 397 7.68 -1.86 14.37
N TYR A 398 7.01 -1.62 13.25
CA TYR A 398 6.58 -2.67 12.35
C TYR A 398 7.77 -3.52 11.88
N LEU A 399 8.84 -2.89 11.37
CA LEU A 399 10.04 -3.58 10.91
C LEU A 399 10.76 -4.33 12.04
N GLU A 400 10.82 -3.77 13.25
CA GLU A 400 11.40 -4.43 14.42
C GLU A 400 10.66 -5.75 14.74
N LYS A 401 9.33 -5.71 14.85
CA LYS A 401 8.50 -6.90 15.09
C LYS A 401 8.62 -7.91 13.96
N LEU A 402 8.54 -7.44 12.72
CA LEU A 402 8.66 -8.26 11.52
C LEU A 402 10.01 -9.00 11.51
N LYS A 403 11.12 -8.30 11.76
CA LYS A 403 12.47 -8.88 11.81
C LYS A 403 12.60 -9.95 12.91
N ASN A 404 11.98 -9.74 14.07
CA ASN A 404 11.97 -10.73 15.14
C ASN A 404 11.26 -12.02 14.71
N ILE A 405 10.09 -11.89 14.07
CA ILE A 405 9.35 -13.04 13.54
C ILE A 405 10.14 -13.73 12.42
N GLN A 406 10.71 -12.98 11.48
CA GLN A 406 11.53 -13.52 10.38
C GLN A 406 12.74 -14.31 10.89
N THR A 407 13.41 -13.79 11.92
CA THR A 407 14.57 -14.45 12.54
C THR A 407 14.19 -15.83 13.09
N PHE A 408 13.04 -15.93 13.77
CA PHE A 408 12.52 -17.20 14.29
C PHE A 408 12.06 -18.17 13.19
N MET A 409 11.48 -17.64 12.11
CA MET A 409 11.01 -18.43 10.96
C MET A 409 12.15 -18.99 10.10
N GLY A 410 13.31 -18.34 10.07
CA GLY A 410 14.45 -18.76 9.26
C GLY A 410 14.10 -18.76 7.76
N ALA A 411 14.34 -19.87 7.06
CA ALA A 411 14.08 -19.98 5.61
C ALA A 411 12.61 -19.75 5.21
N GLU A 412 11.68 -19.96 6.14
CA GLU A 412 10.25 -19.79 5.90
C GLU A 412 9.81 -18.31 5.93
N ALA A 413 10.69 -17.40 6.41
CA ALA A 413 10.47 -15.96 6.46
C ALA A 413 10.17 -15.32 5.09
N LYS A 414 10.63 -15.95 3.99
CA LYS A 414 10.32 -15.51 2.61
C LYS A 414 8.83 -15.53 2.26
N ARG A 415 8.01 -16.17 3.09
CA ARG A 415 6.53 -16.20 2.94
C ARG A 415 5.84 -15.08 3.67
N MET A 416 6.55 -14.33 4.52
CA MET A 416 5.94 -13.20 5.21
C MET A 416 5.52 -12.12 4.23
N ALA A 417 4.47 -11.41 4.58
CA ALA A 417 3.93 -10.29 3.85
C ALA A 417 3.52 -9.18 4.81
N ILE A 418 3.37 -7.97 4.28
CA ILE A 418 3.05 -6.78 5.04
C ILE A 418 1.60 -6.41 4.78
N GLY A 419 0.78 -6.34 5.82
CA GLY A 419 -0.63 -5.92 5.78
C GLY A 419 -0.81 -4.62 6.55
N LEU A 420 -1.41 -3.63 5.92
CA LEU A 420 -1.60 -2.29 6.47
C LEU A 420 -3.08 -1.94 6.38
N GLU A 421 -3.78 -1.82 7.51
CA GLU A 421 -5.24 -1.72 7.55
C GLU A 421 -5.76 -0.47 6.83
N CYS A 422 -5.10 0.67 6.95
CA CYS A 422 -5.44 1.89 6.21
C CYS A 422 -6.78 2.52 6.62
N HIS A 423 -7.04 2.59 7.92
CA HIS A 423 -8.21 3.22 8.52
C HIS A 423 -8.06 4.75 8.66
N PHE A 424 -8.07 5.49 7.56
CA PHE A 424 -7.73 6.92 7.55
C PHE A 424 -8.81 7.86 8.11
N ASP A 425 -8.41 8.88 8.89
CA ASP A 425 -9.24 10.06 9.18
C ASP A 425 -8.98 11.15 8.12
N VAL A 426 -7.76 11.72 8.14
CA VAL A 426 -7.25 12.66 7.13
C VAL A 426 -5.89 12.13 6.67
N PRO A 427 -5.74 11.71 5.41
CA PRO A 427 -4.51 11.10 4.94
C PRO A 427 -3.38 12.14 4.80
N SER A 428 -2.19 11.81 5.29
CA SER A 428 -0.97 12.59 5.05
C SER A 428 -0.19 11.94 3.91
N LEU A 429 -0.44 12.36 2.66
CA LEU A 429 0.15 11.71 1.46
C LEU A 429 1.68 11.56 1.51
N PRO A 430 2.46 12.55 1.95
CA PRO A 430 3.92 12.40 2.02
C PRO A 430 4.36 11.30 3.00
N TYR A 431 3.59 11.09 4.07
CA TYR A 431 3.87 10.08 5.07
C TYR A 431 3.44 8.69 4.63
N ILE A 432 2.27 8.58 4.00
CA ILE A 432 1.82 7.33 3.39
C ILE A 432 2.90 6.82 2.43
N ARG A 433 3.38 7.67 1.52
CA ARG A 433 4.40 7.30 0.55
C ARG A 433 5.73 6.93 1.21
N SER A 434 6.24 7.75 2.12
CA SER A 434 7.52 7.48 2.78
C SER A 434 7.51 6.22 3.66
N SER A 435 6.37 5.94 4.32
CA SER A 435 6.20 4.73 5.13
C SER A 435 6.15 3.50 4.23
N LEU A 436 5.47 3.58 3.08
CA LEU A 436 5.49 2.53 2.07
C LEU A 436 6.89 2.31 1.48
N ASP A 437 7.66 3.36 1.22
CA ASP A 437 9.06 3.25 0.75
C ASP A 437 9.90 2.45 1.77
N THR A 438 9.77 2.81 3.04
CA THR A 438 10.50 2.19 4.15
C THR A 438 10.15 0.71 4.30
N LEU A 439 8.87 0.36 4.25
CA LEU A 439 8.42 -1.03 4.33
C LEU A 439 8.78 -1.82 3.08
N ALA A 440 8.77 -1.19 1.89
CA ALA A 440 9.09 -1.84 0.63
C ALA A 440 10.58 -2.24 0.51
N ALA A 441 11.46 -1.59 1.28
CA ALA A 441 12.87 -1.97 1.36
C ALA A 441 13.09 -3.40 1.91
N THR A 442 12.07 -4.01 2.53
CA THR A 442 12.10 -5.44 2.91
C THR A 442 12.03 -6.40 1.72
N ASN A 443 11.60 -5.91 0.54
CA ASN A 443 11.23 -6.70 -0.63
C ASN A 443 10.09 -7.71 -0.39
N LEU A 444 9.34 -7.58 0.71
CA LEU A 444 8.12 -8.35 0.94
C LEU A 444 6.93 -7.71 0.22
N PRO A 445 5.93 -8.50 -0.20
CA PRO A 445 4.71 -7.95 -0.76
C PRO A 445 3.93 -7.15 0.30
N ILE A 446 3.56 -5.91 -0.04
CA ILE A 446 2.70 -5.05 0.79
C ILE A 446 1.28 -5.08 0.26
N TRP A 447 0.31 -5.25 1.16
CA TRP A 447 -1.11 -5.05 0.87
C TRP A 447 -1.67 -3.93 1.75
N LEU A 448 -2.51 -3.09 1.16
CA LEU A 448 -3.38 -2.18 1.91
C LEU A 448 -4.71 -2.92 2.13
N THR A 449 -5.04 -3.26 3.35
CA THR A 449 -5.88 -4.43 3.62
C THR A 449 -7.31 -4.09 4.02
N GLU A 450 -7.55 -2.88 4.52
CA GLU A 450 -8.85 -2.47 5.09
C GLU A 450 -9.15 -0.99 4.80
N ILE A 451 -8.83 -0.51 3.58
CA ILE A 451 -8.88 0.91 3.25
C ILE A 451 -10.29 1.47 3.47
N ASP A 452 -10.42 2.37 4.43
CA ASP A 452 -11.56 3.25 4.57
C ASP A 452 -11.14 4.65 5.00
N VAL A 453 -12.08 5.58 4.87
CA VAL A 453 -11.88 6.96 5.29
C VAL A 453 -13.05 7.36 6.17
N LYS A 454 -12.78 8.09 7.25
CA LYS A 454 -13.83 8.67 8.11
C LYS A 454 -14.84 9.49 7.32
N SER A 455 -16.11 9.36 7.70
CA SER A 455 -17.19 10.14 7.10
C SER A 455 -17.00 11.64 7.29
N GLY A 456 -17.20 12.39 6.20
CA GLY A 456 -17.09 13.84 6.17
C GLY A 456 -17.18 14.39 4.74
N PRO A 457 -17.22 15.72 4.57
CA PRO A 457 -17.36 16.36 3.25
C PRO A 457 -16.27 15.97 2.24
N SER A 458 -15.06 15.69 2.74
CA SER A 458 -13.89 15.34 1.93
C SER A 458 -13.66 13.83 1.80
N GLN A 459 -14.55 12.97 2.30
CA GLN A 459 -14.36 11.51 2.36
C GLN A 459 -14.02 10.90 0.99
N ALA A 460 -14.75 11.29 -0.07
CA ALA A 460 -14.51 10.78 -1.42
C ALA A 460 -13.15 11.24 -1.99
N MET A 461 -12.76 12.50 -1.74
CA MET A 461 -11.46 13.04 -2.17
C MET A 461 -10.31 12.31 -1.48
N TYR A 462 -10.39 12.11 -0.16
CA TYR A 462 -9.38 11.39 0.60
C TYR A 462 -9.30 9.91 0.19
N LEU A 463 -10.43 9.26 -0.09
CA LEU A 463 -10.44 7.90 -0.62
C LEU A 463 -9.68 7.83 -1.95
N GLU A 464 -9.93 8.76 -2.86
CA GLU A 464 -9.21 8.82 -4.14
C GLU A 464 -7.70 8.99 -3.93
N GLN A 465 -7.30 9.89 -3.04
CA GLN A 465 -5.88 10.12 -2.75
C GLN A 465 -5.19 8.87 -2.20
N VAL A 466 -5.80 8.18 -1.22
CA VAL A 466 -5.25 6.95 -0.62
C VAL A 466 -5.14 5.83 -1.66
N LEU A 467 -6.19 5.61 -2.46
CA LEU A 467 -6.18 4.59 -3.50
C LEU A 467 -5.12 4.87 -4.57
N ARG A 468 -4.89 6.14 -4.92
CA ARG A 468 -3.83 6.54 -5.86
C ARG A 468 -2.42 6.36 -5.28
N GLU A 469 -2.20 6.70 -4.01
CA GLU A 469 -0.92 6.38 -3.32
C GLU A 469 -0.65 4.88 -3.37
N GLY A 470 -1.61 4.06 -2.93
CA GLY A 470 -1.46 2.60 -2.90
C GLY A 470 -1.24 2.01 -4.29
N HIS A 471 -2.07 2.33 -5.28
CA HIS A 471 -1.96 1.75 -6.61
C HIS A 471 -0.66 2.13 -7.32
N SER A 472 -0.22 3.38 -7.17
CA SER A 472 0.99 3.87 -7.83
C SER A 472 2.29 3.44 -7.14
N HIS A 473 2.28 3.13 -5.84
CA HIS A 473 3.50 2.77 -5.12
C HIS A 473 4.08 1.42 -5.61
N PRO A 474 5.38 1.33 -5.96
CA PRO A 474 5.97 0.12 -6.54
C PRO A 474 5.97 -1.09 -5.60
N GLY A 475 6.08 -0.89 -4.28
CA GLY A 475 6.04 -1.97 -3.29
C GLY A 475 4.65 -2.53 -2.97
N VAL A 476 3.57 -1.85 -3.38
CA VAL A 476 2.19 -2.28 -3.09
C VAL A 476 1.75 -3.30 -4.14
N SER A 477 1.38 -4.47 -3.65
CA SER A 477 0.97 -5.64 -4.43
C SER A 477 -0.54 -5.81 -4.51
N GLY A 478 -1.32 -5.25 -3.59
CA GLY A 478 -2.78 -5.37 -3.61
C GLY A 478 -3.48 -4.45 -2.64
N MET A 479 -4.78 -4.23 -2.86
CA MET A 479 -5.61 -3.37 -2.02
C MET A 479 -6.98 -3.98 -1.78
N ILE A 480 -7.51 -3.84 -0.56
CA ILE A 480 -8.88 -4.19 -0.19
C ILE A 480 -9.50 -2.97 0.49
N ILE A 481 -10.69 -2.57 0.03
CA ILE A 481 -11.48 -1.47 0.59
C ILE A 481 -12.39 -1.99 1.69
N TRP A 482 -12.40 -1.40 2.88
CA TRP A 482 -13.22 -1.84 4.01
C TRP A 482 -14.60 -1.17 4.02
N SER A 483 -15.45 -1.57 3.07
CA SER A 483 -16.79 -0.98 2.88
C SER A 483 -17.86 -2.06 2.65
N ALA A 484 -17.84 -3.14 3.42
CA ALA A 484 -18.88 -4.16 3.37
C ALA A 484 -20.26 -3.53 3.66
N TRP A 485 -21.21 -3.71 2.74
CA TRP A 485 -22.54 -3.12 2.88
C TRP A 485 -23.36 -3.81 3.97
N LYS A 486 -24.10 -3.04 4.77
CA LYS A 486 -25.13 -3.52 5.70
C LYS A 486 -26.38 -2.63 5.57
N PRO A 487 -27.60 -3.16 5.77
CA PRO A 487 -28.84 -2.37 5.68
C PRO A 487 -28.89 -1.15 6.60
N ASN A 488 -28.20 -1.22 7.76
CA ASN A 488 -28.18 -0.18 8.79
C ASN A 488 -27.00 0.80 8.63
N GLY A 489 -26.26 0.73 7.53
CA GLY A 489 -25.04 1.50 7.31
C GLY A 489 -23.75 0.69 7.51
N CYS A 490 -22.68 1.16 6.91
CA CYS A 490 -21.36 0.53 6.94
C CYS A 490 -20.54 1.06 8.14
N TYR A 491 -19.39 0.45 8.40
CA TYR A 491 -18.54 0.82 9.54
C TYR A 491 -18.14 2.31 9.54
N ARG A 492 -17.36 2.75 8.56
CA ARG A 492 -16.92 4.16 8.41
C ARG A 492 -17.29 4.76 7.06
N MET A 493 -17.37 3.91 6.05
CA MET A 493 -17.54 4.29 4.66
C MET A 493 -18.43 3.28 3.96
N CYS A 494 -19.43 3.77 3.22
CA CYS A 494 -20.21 2.97 2.29
C CYS A 494 -19.83 3.36 0.86
N LEU A 495 -19.82 2.42 -0.08
CA LEU A 495 -19.71 2.71 -1.52
C LEU A 495 -21.08 2.91 -2.19
N THR A 496 -22.15 2.42 -1.57
CA THR A 496 -23.50 2.41 -2.15
C THR A 496 -24.58 2.58 -1.09
N ASP A 497 -25.75 3.09 -1.50
CA ASP A 497 -26.97 3.09 -0.69
C ASP A 497 -27.67 1.72 -0.65
N ASN A 498 -28.80 1.63 0.05
CA ASN A 498 -29.59 0.39 0.19
C ASN A 498 -30.30 -0.07 -1.10
N ASN A 499 -30.33 0.75 -2.15
CA ASN A 499 -30.85 0.40 -3.47
C ASN A 499 -29.72 0.04 -4.45
N PHE A 500 -28.49 -0.11 -3.96
CA PHE A 500 -27.30 -0.37 -4.77
C PHE A 500 -27.00 0.75 -5.78
N LYS A 501 -27.39 1.99 -5.47
CA LYS A 501 -26.94 3.19 -6.17
C LYS A 501 -25.68 3.73 -5.50
N ASN A 502 -24.66 3.98 -6.31
CA ASN A 502 -23.38 4.50 -5.82
C ASN A 502 -23.55 5.80 -5.01
N LEU A 503 -22.74 5.88 -3.95
CA LEU A 503 -22.40 7.12 -3.28
C LEU A 503 -21.14 7.73 -3.92
N ALA A 504 -20.76 8.94 -3.52
CA ALA A 504 -19.58 9.63 -4.08
C ALA A 504 -18.29 8.81 -3.97
N THR A 505 -18.13 8.04 -2.88
CA THR A 505 -17.05 7.08 -2.66
C THR A 505 -17.11 5.89 -3.63
N GLY A 506 -18.30 5.37 -3.95
CA GLY A 506 -18.50 4.37 -4.99
C GLY A 506 -18.15 4.88 -6.39
N ASP A 507 -18.50 6.13 -6.69
CA ASP A 507 -18.15 6.77 -7.96
C ASP A 507 -16.63 6.96 -8.12
N VAL A 508 -15.92 7.25 -7.02
CA VAL A 508 -14.45 7.27 -7.00
C VAL A 508 -13.88 5.90 -7.34
N VAL A 509 -14.39 4.84 -6.71
CA VAL A 509 -13.92 3.47 -6.97
C VAL A 509 -14.18 3.07 -8.43
N ASP A 510 -15.39 3.28 -8.95
CA ASP A 510 -15.73 2.95 -10.33
C ASP A 510 -14.89 3.74 -11.34
N LYS A 511 -14.62 5.02 -11.06
CA LYS A 511 -13.70 5.84 -11.84
C LYS A 511 -12.29 5.25 -11.89
N LEU A 512 -11.72 4.90 -10.72
CA LEU A 512 -10.35 4.40 -10.62
C LEU A 512 -10.19 2.99 -11.20
N LEU A 513 -11.16 2.09 -10.98
CA LEU A 513 -11.17 0.77 -11.61
C LEU A 513 -11.13 0.88 -13.15
N LYS A 514 -11.91 1.82 -13.70
CA LYS A 514 -11.91 2.13 -15.14
C LYS A 514 -10.59 2.73 -15.61
N GLU A 515 -10.04 3.70 -14.88
CA GLU A 515 -8.77 4.36 -15.19
C GLU A 515 -7.60 3.36 -15.23
N TRP A 516 -7.57 2.42 -14.30
CA TRP A 516 -6.53 1.40 -14.18
C TRP A 516 -6.80 0.14 -15.01
N GLY A 517 -7.81 0.17 -15.86
CA GLY A 517 -8.10 -0.91 -16.79
C GLY A 517 -8.51 -2.24 -16.11
N ILE A 518 -8.95 -2.19 -14.84
CA ILE A 518 -9.37 -3.38 -14.10
C ILE A 518 -10.68 -3.89 -14.70
N LYS A 519 -10.67 -5.13 -15.19
CA LYS A 519 -11.75 -5.73 -16.02
C LYS A 519 -12.02 -4.98 -17.34
N ALA A 520 -11.14 -4.07 -17.77
CA ALA A 520 -11.33 -3.39 -19.05
C ALA A 520 -11.18 -4.37 -20.23
N THR A 521 -11.95 -4.09 -21.26
CA THR A 521 -11.84 -4.74 -22.56
C THR A 521 -11.27 -3.73 -23.54
N VAL A 522 -10.16 -4.07 -24.18
CA VAL A 522 -9.60 -3.27 -25.26
C VAL A 522 -10.08 -3.87 -26.58
N GLU A 523 -10.93 -3.13 -27.29
CA GLU A 523 -11.36 -3.51 -28.65
C GLU A 523 -10.65 -2.66 -29.69
N ALA A 524 -10.14 -3.30 -30.74
CA ALA A 524 -9.45 -2.63 -31.83
C ALA A 524 -9.50 -3.44 -33.13
N LYS A 525 -8.86 -2.90 -34.16
CA LYS A 525 -8.63 -3.59 -35.44
C LYS A 525 -7.14 -3.63 -35.76
N THR A 526 -6.70 -4.67 -36.46
CA THR A 526 -5.34 -4.72 -37.00
C THR A 526 -5.11 -3.69 -38.10
N ASP A 527 -3.89 -3.17 -38.17
CA ASP A 527 -3.44 -2.24 -39.20
C ASP A 527 -3.18 -2.94 -40.56
N ALA A 528 -2.68 -2.17 -41.53
CA ALA A 528 -2.37 -2.67 -42.87
C ALA A 528 -1.26 -3.74 -42.91
N ALA A 529 -0.45 -3.84 -41.85
CA ALA A 529 0.58 -4.86 -41.69
C ALA A 529 0.13 -6.02 -40.78
N GLY A 530 -1.16 -6.07 -40.42
CA GLY A 530 -1.74 -7.12 -39.57
C GLY A 530 -1.39 -6.98 -38.09
N PHE A 531 -0.94 -5.80 -37.65
CA PHE A 531 -0.55 -5.57 -36.26
C PHE A 531 -1.59 -4.80 -35.46
N PHE A 532 -1.60 -5.05 -34.16
CA PHE A 532 -2.25 -4.25 -33.15
C PHE A 532 -1.26 -3.98 -32.01
N GLU A 533 -1.29 -2.76 -31.46
CA GLU A 533 -0.44 -2.37 -30.33
C GLU A 533 -1.29 -1.80 -29.19
N ALA A 534 -0.96 -2.20 -27.95
CA ALA A 534 -1.55 -1.64 -26.74
C ALA A 534 -0.51 -1.51 -25.63
N SER A 535 -0.73 -0.58 -24.70
CA SER A 535 0.00 -0.52 -23.43
C SER A 535 -0.85 -1.18 -22.35
N LEU A 536 -0.42 -2.35 -21.87
CA LEU A 536 -1.16 -3.18 -20.92
C LEU A 536 -0.43 -3.22 -19.57
N PHE A 537 -1.20 -3.23 -18.48
CA PHE A 537 -0.67 -3.46 -17.14
C PHE A 537 -0.13 -4.88 -16.99
N HIS A 538 0.74 -5.11 -16.00
CA HIS A 538 1.08 -6.48 -15.61
C HIS A 538 -0.17 -7.27 -15.23
N GLY A 539 -0.24 -8.53 -15.65
CA GLY A 539 -1.42 -9.36 -15.43
C GLY A 539 -1.60 -10.44 -16.49
N GLU A 540 -2.65 -11.22 -16.33
CA GLU A 540 -3.06 -12.26 -17.28
C GLU A 540 -4.20 -11.76 -18.16
N TYR A 541 -4.10 -12.03 -19.46
CA TYR A 541 -5.03 -11.55 -20.46
C TYR A 541 -5.50 -12.68 -21.35
N GLU A 542 -6.71 -12.54 -21.88
CA GLU A 542 -7.24 -13.35 -22.97
C GLU A 542 -7.49 -12.44 -24.18
N VAL A 543 -6.85 -12.73 -25.29
CA VAL A 543 -7.11 -12.08 -26.58
C VAL A 543 -8.05 -12.94 -27.41
N LYS A 544 -9.07 -12.32 -27.98
CA LYS A 544 -9.99 -12.89 -28.97
C LYS A 544 -9.85 -12.16 -30.29
N ILE A 545 -9.68 -12.91 -31.36
CA ILE A 545 -9.47 -12.40 -32.71
C ILE A 545 -10.56 -12.98 -33.61
N SER A 546 -11.28 -12.15 -34.35
CA SER A 546 -12.26 -12.60 -35.35
C SER A 546 -11.91 -12.08 -36.75
N ASP A 547 -12.04 -12.95 -37.74
CA ASP A 547 -11.73 -12.67 -39.13
C ASP A 547 -12.72 -11.63 -39.71
N PRO A 548 -12.24 -10.65 -40.50
CA PRO A 548 -13.12 -9.67 -41.14
C PRO A 548 -13.90 -10.19 -42.35
N VAL A 549 -13.54 -11.34 -42.96
CA VAL A 549 -14.01 -11.73 -44.30
C VAL A 549 -14.79 -13.05 -44.35
N GLU A 550 -14.68 -13.96 -43.38
CA GLU A 550 -15.54 -15.17 -43.37
C GLU A 550 -16.83 -15.00 -42.55
N ALA A 551 -17.95 -15.11 -43.26
CA ALA A 551 -19.28 -15.25 -42.71
C ALA A 551 -19.47 -16.62 -42.02
N ALA A 552 -18.79 -16.87 -40.90
CA ALA A 552 -19.18 -17.84 -39.86
C ALA A 552 -18.14 -17.92 -38.73
N ASN A 553 -18.40 -17.27 -37.59
CA ASN A 553 -18.04 -17.70 -36.22
C ASN A 553 -16.62 -18.22 -35.89
N SER A 554 -15.61 -18.09 -36.74
CA SER A 554 -14.22 -18.47 -36.39
C SER A 554 -13.59 -17.34 -35.59
N SER A 555 -13.58 -17.52 -34.27
CA SER A 555 -12.80 -16.68 -33.35
C SER A 555 -11.70 -17.51 -32.73
N VAL A 556 -10.46 -17.04 -32.80
CA VAL A 556 -9.34 -17.63 -32.05
C VAL A 556 -9.23 -16.91 -30.71
N SER A 557 -9.09 -17.69 -29.63
CA SER A 557 -8.84 -17.17 -28.28
C SER A 557 -7.51 -17.68 -27.78
N GLN A 558 -6.66 -16.77 -27.27
CA GLN A 558 -5.37 -17.12 -26.71
C GLN A 558 -5.13 -16.37 -25.40
N ARG A 559 -4.55 -17.05 -24.40
CA ARG A 559 -4.13 -16.43 -23.15
C ARG A 559 -2.65 -16.05 -23.22
N PHE A 560 -2.31 -14.92 -22.61
CA PHE A 560 -0.93 -14.48 -22.46
C PHE A 560 -0.77 -13.70 -21.16
N LYS A 561 0.47 -13.60 -20.69
CA LYS A 561 0.82 -12.89 -19.46
C LYS A 561 1.73 -11.72 -19.78
N VAL A 562 1.45 -10.58 -19.16
CA VAL A 562 2.29 -9.39 -19.22
C VAL A 562 3.07 -9.32 -17.92
N GLU A 563 4.38 -9.54 -17.99
CA GLU A 563 5.28 -9.62 -16.83
C GLU A 563 5.91 -8.26 -16.47
N PRO A 564 6.31 -8.07 -15.20
CA PRO A 564 7.08 -6.92 -14.72
C PRO A 564 8.29 -6.51 -15.56
N ARG A 565 8.66 -5.22 -15.51
CA ARG A 565 9.98 -4.72 -15.95
C ARG A 565 11.08 -5.33 -15.08
N HIS A 566 11.89 -6.21 -15.67
CA HIS A 566 13.27 -6.45 -15.22
C HIS A 566 14.19 -5.53 -16.03
N ASP A 567 15.17 -4.93 -15.36
CA ASP A 567 15.96 -3.82 -15.88
C ASP A 567 16.55 -4.06 -17.27
N SER A 568 16.52 -2.99 -18.08
CA SER A 568 17.18 -2.82 -19.38
C SER A 568 16.61 -3.59 -20.59
N GLN A 569 15.40 -3.21 -21.04
CA GLN A 569 15.04 -2.93 -22.44
C GLN A 569 13.52 -2.74 -22.56
N ASP A 570 13.08 -1.75 -23.34
CA ASP A 570 11.70 -1.67 -23.84
C ASP A 570 11.47 -2.82 -24.82
N GLN A 571 11.29 -4.03 -24.29
CA GLN A 571 10.94 -5.19 -25.09
C GLN A 571 9.46 -5.10 -25.44
N ILE A 572 9.19 -5.00 -26.74
CA ILE A 572 7.85 -5.21 -27.28
C ILE A 572 7.55 -6.70 -27.15
N MET A 573 6.49 -7.05 -26.42
CA MET A 573 6.03 -8.44 -26.41
C MET A 573 5.28 -8.71 -27.71
N LEU A 574 5.86 -9.55 -28.58
CA LEU A 574 5.24 -9.96 -29.84
C LEU A 574 4.43 -11.24 -29.64
N LEU A 575 3.13 -11.19 -29.88
CA LEU A 575 2.25 -12.37 -29.94
C LEU A 575 1.86 -12.63 -31.39
N GLN A 576 2.23 -13.78 -31.94
CA GLN A 576 1.76 -14.23 -33.25
C GLN A 576 0.57 -15.17 -33.08
N VAL A 577 -0.55 -14.83 -33.74
CA VAL A 577 -1.74 -15.67 -33.77
C VAL A 577 -2.04 -16.01 -35.22
N SER A 578 -2.03 -17.31 -35.54
CA SER A 578 -2.51 -17.81 -36.83
C SER A 578 -4.00 -18.12 -36.72
N THR A 579 -4.81 -17.53 -37.60
CA THR A 579 -6.22 -17.92 -37.77
C THR A 579 -6.39 -19.08 -38.72
#